data_AF-I3TE97-F1
#
_entry.id   AF-I3TE97-F1
#
_cell.length_a   1.000
_cell.length_b   1.000
_cell.length_c   1.000
_cell.angle_alpha   90.00
_cell.angle_beta   90.00
_cell.angle_gamma   90.00
#
_symmetry.space_group_name_H-M   'P 1'
#
loop_
_entity.id
_entity.type
_entity.pdbx_description
1 polymer ?
#
loop_
_entity_poly.entity_id
_entity_poly.type
_entity_poly.pdbx_seq_one_letter_code
_entity_poly.pdbx_strand_id
1 'polypeptide(L)'
;MPGEIRLKDVLSMGRLERIVMEYFIKNISVGEIIALIELREEVKRRASRGEKDLVPELDDVVIEREVSRVISRLITAGYLEYKGGVYNLSKPLIEELKKKLGRLDPGIPKNMESLA
;
A
#
# COMPACT_ATOMS: atom_id res chain seq x y z
N MET A 1 13.55 -2.03 -18.43
CA MET A 1 12.39 -1.17 -18.15
C MET A 1 11.59 -1.86 -17.06
N PRO A 2 11.18 -1.20 -15.96
CA PRO A 2 10.19 -1.78 -15.07
C PRO A 2 8.95 -2.12 -15.92
N GLY A 3 8.41 -3.33 -15.77
CA GLY A 3 7.23 -3.75 -16.50
C GLY A 3 6.06 -2.79 -16.29
N GLU A 4 5.08 -2.81 -17.20
CA GLU A 4 3.89 -1.97 -17.09
C GLU A 4 3.07 -2.34 -15.85
N ILE A 5 3.15 -1.52 -14.81
CA ILE A 5 2.53 -1.72 -13.50
C ILE A 5 1.04 -1.42 -13.59
N ARG A 6 0.19 -2.33 -13.10
CA ARG A 6 -1.27 -2.16 -13.15
C ARG A 6 -1.93 -2.40 -11.80
N LEU A 7 -3.08 -1.74 -11.57
CA LEU A 7 -3.86 -1.90 -10.34
C LEU A 7 -4.30 -3.35 -10.10
N LYS A 8 -4.62 -4.10 -11.16
CA LYS A 8 -4.99 -5.51 -11.08
C LYS A 8 -3.89 -6.38 -10.45
N ASP A 9 -2.62 -5.98 -10.58
CA ASP A 9 -1.49 -6.76 -10.07
C ASP A 9 -1.49 -6.79 -8.54
N VAL A 10 -2.09 -5.78 -7.90
CA VAL A 10 -2.27 -5.70 -6.44
C VAL A 10 -3.09 -6.88 -5.90
N LEU A 11 -4.02 -7.44 -6.68
CA LEU A 11 -4.81 -8.60 -6.25
C LEU A 11 -3.98 -9.88 -6.13
N SER A 12 -2.84 -9.95 -6.84
CA SER A 12 -1.93 -11.10 -6.82
C SER A 12 -0.83 -11.00 -5.75
N MET A 13 -0.74 -9.85 -5.06
CA MET A 13 0.29 -9.60 -4.05
C MET A 13 0.07 -10.42 -2.78
N GLY A 14 1.15 -10.57 -2.00
CA GLY A 14 1.06 -11.15 -0.66
C GLY A 14 0.16 -10.31 0.26
N ARG A 15 -0.35 -10.90 1.35
CA ARG A 15 -1.32 -10.23 2.24
C ARG A 15 -0.83 -8.88 2.76
N LEU A 16 0.41 -8.82 3.26
CA LEU A 16 1.00 -7.58 3.77
C LEU A 16 1.23 -6.54 2.66
N GLU A 17 1.72 -6.97 1.49
CA GLU A 17 1.87 -6.10 0.32
C GLU A 17 0.55 -5.48 -0.11
N ARG A 18 -0.51 -6.29 -0.13
CA ARG A 18 -1.86 -5.84 -0.45
C ARG A 18 -2.38 -4.82 0.56
N ILE A 19 -2.16 -5.03 1.87
CA ILE A 19 -2.51 -4.04 2.92
C ILE A 19 -1.81 -2.70 2.66
N VAL A 20 -0.51 -2.75 2.37
CA VAL A 20 0.28 -1.53 2.08
C VAL A 20 -0.21 -0.84 0.81
N MET A 21 -0.51 -1.59 -0.26
CA MET A 21 -1.04 -1.00 -1.49
C MET A 21 -2.45 -0.43 -1.33
N GLU A 22 -3.35 -1.12 -0.61
CA GLU A 22 -4.69 -0.61 -0.29
C GLU A 22 -4.60 0.73 0.45
N TYR A 23 -3.67 0.85 1.39
CA TYR A 23 -3.40 2.08 2.11
C TYR A 23 -2.94 3.22 1.17
N PHE A 24 -1.97 2.98 0.28
CA PHE A 24 -1.49 4.02 -0.63
C PHE A 24 -2.47 4.35 -1.77
N ILE A 25 -3.30 3.40 -2.21
CA ILE A 25 -4.38 3.67 -3.17
C ILE A 25 -5.47 4.54 -2.53
N LYS A 26 -5.75 4.33 -1.23
CA LYS A 26 -6.64 5.19 -0.46
C LYS A 26 -6.07 6.61 -0.33
N ASN A 27 -4.82 6.75 0.08
CA ASN A 27 -4.26 8.04 0.53
C ASN A 27 -3.43 8.80 -0.51
N ILE A 28 -2.92 8.14 -1.54
CA ILE A 28 -2.11 8.66 -2.66
C ILE A 28 -0.72 9.17 -2.25
N SER A 29 -0.61 10.01 -1.23
CA SER A 29 0.64 10.62 -0.77
C SER A 29 0.64 10.73 0.75
N VAL A 30 1.67 10.19 1.39
CA VAL A 30 1.76 10.12 2.86
C VAL A 30 3.21 10.28 3.33
N GLY A 31 3.42 11.10 4.36
CA GLY A 31 4.72 11.21 5.04
C GLY A 31 5.16 9.90 5.68
N GLU A 32 6.46 9.63 5.67
CA GLU A 32 7.02 8.32 6.03
C GLU A 32 6.66 7.86 7.45
N ILE A 33 6.73 8.77 8.41
CA ILE A 33 6.45 8.49 9.82
C ILE A 33 4.97 8.14 10.00
N ILE A 34 4.09 8.93 9.40
CA ILE A 34 2.64 8.70 9.47
C ILE A 34 2.27 7.38 8.80
N ALA A 35 2.84 7.10 7.62
CA ALA A 35 2.58 5.85 6.91
C ALA A 35 2.95 4.63 7.76
N LEU A 36 4.11 4.64 8.42
CA LEU A 36 4.53 3.53 9.28
C LEU A 36 3.60 3.34 10.48
N ILE A 37 3.24 4.43 11.18
CA ILE A 37 2.33 4.36 12.33
C ILE A 37 0.97 3.80 11.91
N GLU A 38 0.36 4.35 10.85
CA GLU A 38 -0.97 3.93 10.41
C GLU A 38 -0.98 2.50 9.87
N LEU A 39 0.04 2.09 9.11
CA LEU A 39 0.16 0.73 8.60
C LEU A 39 0.39 -0.29 9.73
N ARG A 40 1.18 0.05 10.76
CA ARG A 40 1.36 -0.81 11.93
C ARG A 40 0.03 -1.07 12.63
N GLU A 41 -0.74 -0.01 12.89
CA GLU A 41 -2.04 -0.14 13.55
C GLU A 41 -3.07 -0.88 12.68
N GLU A 42 -3.04 -0.69 11.36
CA GLU A 42 -3.89 -1.44 10.44
C GLU A 42 -3.53 -2.93 10.41
N VAL A 43 -2.24 -3.30 10.41
CA VAL A 43 -1.78 -4.70 10.50
C VAL A 43 -2.27 -5.35 11.79
N LYS A 44 -2.09 -4.68 12.94
CA LYS A 44 -2.59 -5.18 14.24
C LYS A 44 -4.11 -5.37 14.22
N ARG A 45 -4.85 -4.41 13.67
CA ARG A 45 -6.32 -4.45 13.57
C ARG A 45 -6.82 -5.60 12.69
N ARG A 46 -6.14 -5.89 11.58
CA ARG A 46 -6.49 -7.04 10.72
C ARG A 46 -6.15 -8.36 11.39
N ALA A 47 -4.99 -8.44 12.05
CA ALA A 47 -4.61 -9.61 12.84
C ALA A 47 -5.64 -9.90 13.95
N SER A 48 -6.11 -8.87 14.68
CA SER A 48 -7.14 -9.03 15.72
C SER A 48 -8.51 -9.45 15.17
N ARG A 49 -8.76 -9.24 13.87
CA ARG A 49 -9.97 -9.73 13.17
C ARG A 49 -9.82 -11.14 12.61
N GLY A 50 -8.68 -11.79 12.83
CA GLY A 50 -8.43 -13.17 12.43
C GLY A 50 -7.69 -13.34 11.10
N GLU A 51 -7.20 -12.26 10.48
CA GLU A 51 -6.28 -12.38 9.35
C GLU A 51 -4.94 -12.95 9.84
N LYS A 52 -4.56 -14.11 9.31
CA LYS A 52 -3.33 -14.82 9.67
C LYS A 52 -2.19 -14.51 8.70
N ASP A 53 -0.98 -14.82 9.11
CA ASP A 53 0.22 -14.82 8.26
C ASP A 53 0.53 -13.44 7.62
N LEU A 54 0.21 -12.36 8.34
CA LEU A 54 0.52 -10.99 7.91
C LEU A 54 1.99 -10.63 8.20
N VAL A 55 2.47 -11.03 9.37
CA VAL A 55 3.83 -10.81 9.90
C VAL A 55 4.20 -12.03 10.78
N PRO A 56 5.49 -12.31 10.99
CA PRO A 56 5.90 -13.45 11.82
C PRO A 56 5.53 -13.28 13.29
N GLU A 57 5.55 -12.04 13.80
CA GLU A 57 5.25 -11.70 15.20
C GLU A 57 4.51 -10.35 15.27
N LEU A 58 3.59 -10.20 16.23
CA LEU A 58 2.81 -8.98 16.44
C LEU A 58 3.50 -7.99 17.40
N ASP A 59 4.83 -7.90 17.29
CA ASP A 59 5.64 -6.88 17.95
C ASP A 59 5.76 -5.65 17.03
N ASP A 60 5.75 -4.46 17.61
CA ASP A 60 5.78 -3.19 16.88
C ASP A 60 7.01 -3.08 15.97
N VAL A 61 8.19 -3.45 16.47
CA VAL A 61 9.45 -3.35 15.73
C VAL A 61 9.44 -4.36 14.58
N VAL A 62 8.90 -5.56 14.81
CA VAL A 62 8.76 -6.58 13.76
C VAL A 62 7.81 -6.11 12.67
N ILE A 63 6.64 -5.58 13.03
CA ILE A 63 5.66 -5.08 12.06
C ILE A 63 6.26 -3.93 11.24
N GLU A 64 6.84 -2.93 11.88
CA GLU A 64 7.43 -1.77 11.20
C GLU A 64 8.56 -2.18 10.25
N ARG A 65 9.39 -3.17 10.64
CA ARG A 65 10.44 -3.73 9.79
C ARG A 65 9.86 -4.42 8.55
N GLU A 66 8.86 -5.28 8.70
CA GLU A 66 8.24 -5.98 7.56
C GLU A 66 7.49 -5.00 6.63
N VAL A 67 6.77 -4.02 7.20
CA VAL A 67 6.13 -2.94 6.43
C VAL A 67 7.17 -2.15 5.64
N SER A 68 8.28 -1.74 6.28
CA SER A 68 9.37 -1.00 5.62
C SER A 68 10.00 -1.78 4.46
N ARG A 69 10.18 -3.10 4.64
CA ARG A 69 10.67 -4.01 3.58
C ARG A 69 9.71 -4.06 2.41
N VAL A 70 8.40 -4.18 2.69
CA VAL A 70 7.35 -4.17 1.67
C VAL A 70 7.33 -2.86 0.90
N ILE A 71 7.35 -1.71 1.59
CA ILE A 71 7.40 -0.39 0.96
C ILE A 71 8.63 -0.27 0.05
N SER A 72 9.80 -0.69 0.53
CA SER A 72 11.05 -0.66 -0.25
C SER A 72 10.95 -1.51 -1.53
N ARG A 73 10.33 -2.70 -1.45
CA ARG A 73 10.07 -3.54 -2.62
C ARG A 73 9.09 -2.88 -3.59
N LEU A 74 8.03 -2.27 -3.09
CA LEU A 74 7.03 -1.57 -3.92
C LEU A 74 7.62 -0.33 -4.61
N ILE A 75 8.54 0.39 -3.94
CA ILE A 75 9.30 1.48 -4.56
C ILE A 75 10.18 0.94 -5.69
N THR A 76 10.95 -0.12 -5.40
CA THR A 76 11.85 -0.75 -6.39
C THR A 76 11.08 -1.28 -7.60
N ALA A 77 9.89 -1.84 -7.36
CA ALA A 77 8.98 -2.33 -8.39
C ALA A 77 8.24 -1.21 -9.13
N GLY A 78 8.28 0.03 -8.65
CA GLY A 78 7.68 1.23 -9.26
C GLY A 78 6.21 1.48 -8.92
N TYR A 79 5.64 0.77 -7.94
CA TYR A 79 4.28 1.02 -7.46
C TYR A 79 4.23 2.29 -6.60
N LEU A 80 5.32 2.57 -5.89
CA LEU A 80 5.48 3.75 -5.06
C LEU A 80 6.71 4.56 -5.50
N GLU A 81 6.69 5.86 -5.19
CA GLU A 81 7.79 6.79 -5.37
C GLU A 81 8.12 7.43 -4.01
N TYR A 82 9.40 7.51 -3.66
CA TYR A 82 9.84 8.19 -2.42
C TYR A 82 10.56 9.49 -2.75
N LYS A 83 10.13 10.59 -2.13
CA LYS A 83 10.76 11.90 -2.30
C LYS A 83 10.66 12.72 -1.02
N GLY A 84 11.81 13.02 -0.41
CA GLY A 84 11.92 13.94 0.72
C GLY A 84 11.06 13.57 1.92
N GLY A 85 11.12 12.31 2.37
CA GLY A 85 10.34 11.85 3.53
C GLY A 85 8.87 11.54 3.25
N VAL A 86 8.46 11.49 1.97
CA VAL A 86 7.08 11.23 1.56
C VAL A 86 7.03 10.08 0.57
N TYR A 87 6.15 9.11 0.83
CA TYR A 87 5.78 8.04 -0.08
C TYR A 87 4.59 8.47 -0.93
N ASN A 88 4.68 8.26 -2.24
CA ASN A 88 3.65 8.61 -3.21
C ASN A 88 3.28 7.37 -4.02
N LEU A 89 2.02 7.22 -4.38
CA LEU A 89 1.61 6.28 -5.42
C LEU A 89 2.23 6.71 -6.75
N SER A 90 2.70 5.76 -7.55
CA SER A 90 3.36 6.10 -8.82
C SER A 90 2.39 6.75 -9.81
N LYS A 91 2.93 7.62 -10.67
CA LYS A 91 2.12 8.32 -11.68
C LYS A 91 1.29 7.38 -12.57
N PRO A 92 1.81 6.24 -13.07
CA PRO A 92 1.02 5.31 -13.87
C PRO A 92 -0.24 4.81 -13.15
N LEU A 93 -0.11 4.46 -11.86
CA LEU A 93 -1.23 3.98 -11.05
C LEU A 93 -2.24 5.09 -10.73
N ILE A 94 -1.76 6.31 -10.49
CA ILE A 94 -2.64 7.48 -10.32
C ILE A 94 -3.50 7.70 -11.57
N GLU A 95 -2.89 7.63 -12.76
CA GLU A 95 -3.61 7.79 -14.02
C GLU A 95 -4.58 6.63 -14.28
N GLU A 96 -4.22 5.40 -13.92
CA GLU A 96 -5.13 4.26 -13.99
C GLU A 96 -6.33 4.43 -13.03
N LEU A 97 -6.09 4.89 -11.79
CA LEU A 97 -7.16 5.18 -10.83
C LEU A 97 -8.10 6.27 -11.34
N LYS A 98 -7.59 7.35 -11.93
CA LYS A 98 -8.42 8.41 -12.55
C LYS A 98 -9.29 7.86 -13.66
N LYS A 99 -8.75 6.99 -14.51
CA LYS A 99 -9.51 6.37 -15.61
C LYS A 99 -10.64 5.48 -15.09
N LYS A 100 -10.40 4.70 -14.03
CA LYS A 100 -11.41 3.79 -13.48
C LYS A 100 -12.47 4.50 -12.63
N LEU A 101 -12.09 5.52 -11.87
CA LEU A 101 -12.97 6.17 -10.88
C LEU A 101 -13.56 7.51 -11.36
N GLY A 102 -13.06 8.07 -12.45
CA GLY A 102 -13.46 9.40 -12.97
C GLY A 102 -12.96 10.59 -12.13
N ARG A 103 -12.76 10.39 -10.82
CA ARG A 103 -12.17 11.34 -9.88
C ARG A 103 -11.30 10.62 -8.85
N LEU A 104 -10.33 11.34 -8.29
CA LEU A 104 -9.56 10.88 -7.15
C LEU A 104 -10.09 11.57 -5.90
N ASP A 105 -10.66 10.79 -4.99
CA ASP A 105 -10.99 11.23 -3.63
C ASP A 105 -9.97 10.60 -2.66
N PRO A 106 -8.90 11.33 -2.26
CA PRO A 106 -7.94 10.84 -1.29
C PRO A 106 -8.59 10.62 0.08
N GLY A 107 -8.16 9.60 0.80
CA GLY A 107 -8.67 9.27 2.14
C GLY A 107 -9.97 8.45 2.13
N ILE A 108 -10.64 8.30 0.99
CA ILE A 108 -11.81 7.43 0.85
C ILE A 108 -11.35 6.00 0.49
N PRO A 109 -11.76 4.96 1.25
CA PRO A 109 -11.51 3.56 0.90
C PRO A 109 -12.07 3.24 -0.50
N LYS A 110 -11.28 2.52 -1.29
CA LYS A 110 -11.65 2.12 -2.66
C LYS A 110 -11.81 0.60 -2.69
N ASN A 111 -12.85 0.10 -3.36
CA ASN A 111 -13.03 -1.34 -3.51
C ASN A 111 -12.04 -1.88 -4.54
N MET A 112 -11.04 -2.64 -4.08
CA MET A 112 -10.00 -3.20 -4.93
C MET A 112 -10.53 -4.16 -6.00
N GLU A 113 -11.64 -4.87 -5.76
CA GLU A 113 -12.24 -5.77 -6.74
C GLU A 113 -12.85 -5.01 -7.91
N SER A 114 -13.41 -3.83 -7.66
CA SER A 114 -13.89 -2.93 -8.72
C SER A 114 -12.77 -2.24 -9.52
N LEU A 115 -11.54 -2.33 -9.02
CA LEU A 115 -10.33 -1.75 -9.62
C LEU A 115 -9.47 -2.76 -10.35
N ALA A 116 -9.84 -4.04 -10.37
CA ALA A 116 -9.27 -5.08 -11.24
C ALA A 116 -9.77 -4.92 -12.68
#